data_AF-A0A915D1Y7-F1
#
_entry.id   AF-A0A915D1Y7-F1
#
_cell.length_a   1.000
_cell.length_b   1.000
_cell.length_c   1.000
_cell.angle_alpha   90.00
_cell.angle_beta   90.00
_cell.angle_gamma   90.00
#
_symmetry.space_group_name_H-M   'P 1'
#
loop_
_entity.id
_entity.type
_entity.pdbx_description
1 polymer ?
#
loop_
_entity_poly.entity_id
_entity_poly.type
_entity_poly.pdbx_seq_one_letter_code
_entity_poly.pdbx_strand_id
1 'polypeptide(L)'
;MELYLLHPEKHRQLYGCINITVEDVPLEERQHIPEGIIFIALAAFYYYVIAFHLFWEGTFAVAIPLLYIVFALLFYAKSRKLEASKQVSKQQKLMLLQVFIISMLNFVTCSVYVSMMYIVPSKILIHFATFCWLHIHGFPPVIYLAFNPTIQKDAKQMWFSVLRRCKGQTKTKKS
;
A
#
# COMPACT_ATOMS: atom_id res chain seq x y z
N MET A 1 9.68 -11.36 -44.75
CA MET A 1 8.42 -11.53 -45.51
C MET A 1 8.66 -11.58 -47.01
N GLU A 2 9.58 -10.80 -47.56
CA GLU A 2 9.97 -10.85 -49.00
C GLU A 2 10.47 -12.23 -49.46
N LEU A 3 11.20 -12.94 -48.61
CA LEU A 3 11.71 -14.28 -48.90
C LEU A 3 10.59 -15.31 -49.15
N TYR A 4 9.45 -15.17 -48.47
CA TYR A 4 8.28 -16.06 -48.63
C TYR A 4 7.60 -15.87 -49.99
N LEU A 5 7.44 -14.62 -50.41
CA LEU A 5 6.72 -14.25 -51.63
C LEU A 5 7.53 -14.50 -52.90
N LEU A 6 8.83 -14.18 -52.87
CA LEU A 6 9.68 -14.29 -54.05
C LEU A 6 10.22 -15.70 -54.23
N HIS A 7 10.58 -16.39 -53.14
CA HIS A 7 11.26 -17.70 -53.19
C HIS A 7 10.59 -18.69 -52.21
N PRO A 8 9.33 -19.10 -52.50
CA PRO A 8 8.53 -19.92 -51.58
C PRO A 8 9.19 -21.28 -51.26
N GLU A 9 9.91 -21.88 -52.21
CA GLU A 9 10.68 -23.11 -51.99
C GLU A 9 11.84 -22.91 -50.99
N LYS A 10 12.59 -21.81 -51.13
CA LYS A 10 13.70 -21.47 -50.24
C LYS A 10 13.21 -21.12 -48.83
N HIS A 11 12.05 -20.46 -48.75
CA HIS A 11 11.39 -20.20 -47.47
C HIS A 11 10.89 -21.49 -46.82
N ARG A 12 10.30 -22.42 -47.59
CA ARG A 12 9.84 -23.72 -47.07
C ARG A 12 11.00 -24.58 -46.57
N GLN A 13 12.19 -24.49 -47.18
CA GLN A 13 13.38 -25.16 -46.66
C GLN A 13 13.88 -24.56 -45.34
N LEU A 14 13.88 -23.23 -45.21
CA LEU A 14 14.43 -22.55 -44.03
C LEU A 14 13.46 -22.48 -42.84
N TYR A 15 12.15 -22.47 -43.11
CA TYR A 15 11.10 -22.22 -42.12
C TYR A 15 9.95 -23.23 -42.20
N GLY A 16 10.11 -24.32 -42.95
CA GLY A 16 9.13 -25.39 -43.03
C GLY A 16 9.21 -26.31 -41.82
N CYS A 17 8.52 -25.97 -40.74
CA CYS A 17 8.41 -26.82 -39.55
C CYS A 17 7.49 -28.05 -39.76
N ILE A 18 7.32 -28.52 -41.00
CA ILE A 18 6.32 -29.55 -41.35
C ILE A 18 6.82 -30.96 -40.98
N ASN A 19 8.14 -31.15 -40.81
CA ASN A 19 8.75 -32.45 -40.49
C ASN A 19 9.76 -32.39 -39.33
N ILE A 20 9.75 -31.35 -38.50
CA ILE A 20 10.62 -31.30 -37.30
C ILE A 20 9.83 -31.86 -36.13
N THR A 21 10.01 -33.16 -35.90
CA THR A 21 9.53 -33.92 -34.77
C THR A 21 10.35 -33.56 -33.51
N VAL A 22 9.83 -33.79 -32.30
CA VAL A 22 10.54 -33.40 -31.06
C VAL A 22 11.89 -34.11 -30.96
N GLU A 23 12.03 -35.24 -31.63
CA GLU A 23 13.23 -36.06 -31.72
C GLU A 23 14.32 -35.48 -32.66
N ASP A 24 13.98 -34.56 -33.58
CA ASP A 24 14.91 -34.08 -34.62
C ASP A 24 15.87 -32.98 -34.14
N VAL A 25 15.63 -32.39 -32.96
CA VAL A 25 16.56 -31.46 -32.32
C VAL A 25 17.20 -32.18 -31.13
N PRO A 26 18.53 -32.39 -31.13
CA PRO A 26 19.24 -33.10 -30.08
C PRO A 26 18.92 -32.52 -28.70
N LEU A 27 18.72 -33.38 -27.69
CA LEU A 27 18.36 -32.97 -26.33
C LEU A 27 19.33 -31.92 -25.74
N GLU A 28 20.60 -32.00 -26.14
CA GLU A 28 21.69 -31.12 -25.73
C GLU A 28 21.52 -29.68 -26.24
N GLU A 29 20.82 -29.50 -27.37
CA GLU A 29 20.53 -28.20 -28.00
C GLU A 29 19.21 -27.58 -27.49
N ARG A 30 18.35 -28.40 -26.85
CA ARG A 30 17.08 -27.95 -26.22
C ARG A 30 17.25 -27.49 -24.76
N GLN A 31 18.33 -27.90 -24.10
CA GLN A 31 18.55 -27.63 -22.69
C GLN A 31 19.22 -26.27 -22.46
N HIS A 32 18.42 -25.21 -22.46
CA HIS A 32 18.85 -23.91 -21.92
C HIS A 32 18.81 -23.94 -20.38
N ILE A 33 19.71 -24.74 -19.79
CA ILE A 33 19.90 -24.87 -18.33
C ILE A 33 20.00 -23.50 -17.63
N PRO A 34 20.78 -22.50 -18.10
CA PRO A 34 20.87 -21.21 -17.41
C PRO A 34 19.53 -20.46 -17.38
N GLU A 35 18.74 -20.53 -18.46
CA GLU A 35 17.42 -19.89 -18.50
C GLU A 35 16.45 -20.59 -17.53
N GLY A 36 16.48 -21.92 -17.48
CA GLY A 36 15.71 -22.70 -16.50
C GLY A 36 16.06 -22.35 -15.05
N ILE A 37 17.35 -22.21 -14.74
CA ILE A 37 17.81 -21.79 -13.40
C ILE A 37 17.28 -20.39 -13.07
N ILE A 38 17.32 -19.45 -14.01
CA ILE A 38 16.79 -18.10 -13.82
C ILE A 38 15.28 -18.15 -13.55
N PHE A 39 14.51 -18.91 -14.33
CA PHE A 39 13.06 -19.05 -14.10
C PHE A 39 12.75 -19.65 -12.73
N ILE A 40 13.49 -20.67 -12.30
CA ILE A 40 13.30 -21.28 -10.97
C ILE A 40 13.66 -20.29 -9.86
N ALA A 41 14.76 -19.55 -10.01
CA ALA A 41 15.17 -18.54 -9.04
C ALA A 41 14.15 -17.40 -8.92
N LEU A 42 13.62 -16.93 -10.05
CA LEU A 42 12.57 -15.91 -10.09
C LEU A 42 11.27 -16.42 -9.45
N ALA A 43 10.88 -17.67 -9.72
CA ALA A 43 9.71 -18.29 -9.10
C ALA A 43 9.87 -18.42 -7.58
N ALA A 44 11.05 -18.83 -7.11
CA ALA A 44 11.37 -18.93 -5.68
C ALA A 44 11.36 -17.55 -5.01
N PHE A 45 11.93 -16.53 -5.65
CA PHE A 45 11.91 -15.15 -5.16
C PHE A 45 10.47 -14.61 -5.08
N TYR A 46 9.67 -14.82 -6.12
CA TYR A 46 8.26 -14.42 -6.13
C TYR A 46 7.47 -15.07 -4.98
N TYR A 47 7.66 -16.38 -4.76
CA TYR A 47 7.02 -17.09 -3.66
C TYR A 47 7.46 -16.56 -2.29
N TYR A 48 8.75 -16.26 -2.12
CA TYR A 48 9.28 -15.65 -0.89
C TYR A 48 8.64 -14.28 -0.62
N VAL A 49 8.57 -13.42 -1.64
CA VAL A 49 7.95 -12.09 -1.51
C VAL A 49 6.49 -12.20 -1.11
N ILE A 50 5.73 -13.13 -1.71
CA ILE A 50 4.33 -13.37 -1.32
C ILE A 50 4.23 -13.86 0.12
N ALA A 51 5.04 -14.86 0.50
CA ALA A 51 5.02 -15.40 1.85
C ALA A 51 5.36 -14.33 2.90
N PHE A 52 6.36 -13.49 2.62
CA PHE A 52 6.73 -12.35 3.46
C PHE A 52 5.59 -11.35 3.56
N HIS A 53 4.95 -10.99 2.45
CA HIS A 53 3.83 -10.06 2.43
C HIS A 53 2.63 -10.59 3.23
N LEU A 54 2.26 -11.86 3.05
CA LEU A 54 1.19 -12.53 3.80
C LEU A 54 1.49 -12.55 5.30
N PHE A 55 2.72 -12.89 5.68
CA PHE A 55 3.15 -12.90 7.08
C PHE A 55 3.08 -11.50 7.70
N TRP A 56 3.62 -10.50 7.00
CA TRP A 56 3.63 -9.11 7.46
C TRP A 56 2.21 -8.58 7.62
N GLU A 57 1.39 -8.63 6.57
CA GLU A 57 0.02 -8.11 6.61
C GLU A 57 -0.84 -8.84 7.65
N GLY A 58 -0.72 -10.16 7.76
CA GLY A 58 -1.44 -10.94 8.76
C GLY A 58 -1.05 -10.54 10.18
N THR A 59 0.25 -10.37 10.44
CA THR A 59 0.76 -9.93 11.75
C THR A 59 0.27 -8.53 12.07
N PHE A 60 0.34 -7.59 11.13
CA PHE A 60 -0.10 -6.20 11.33
C PHE A 60 -1.61 -6.08 11.51
N ALA A 61 -2.38 -6.87 10.76
CA ALA A 61 -3.83 -6.90 10.88
C ALA A 61 -4.29 -7.33 12.30
N VAL A 62 -3.57 -8.24 12.95
CA VAL A 62 -3.98 -8.77 14.26
C VAL A 62 -3.30 -8.03 15.42
N ALA A 63 -1.98 -7.84 15.35
CA ALA A 63 -1.20 -7.31 16.47
C ALA A 63 -1.51 -5.84 16.77
N ILE A 64 -1.72 -5.01 15.74
CA ILE A 64 -1.96 -3.57 15.92
C ILE A 64 -3.31 -3.30 16.60
N PRO A 65 -4.46 -3.87 16.15
CA PRO A 65 -5.72 -3.70 16.86
C PRO A 65 -5.69 -4.25 18.27
N LEU A 66 -5.05 -5.39 18.51
CA LEU A 66 -4.89 -5.95 19.86
C LEU A 66 -4.13 -4.98 20.78
N LEU A 67 -3.01 -4.44 20.32
CA LEU A 67 -2.23 -3.47 21.09
C LEU A 67 -3.03 -2.21 21.41
N TYR A 68 -3.82 -1.70 20.45
CA TYR A 68 -4.67 -0.54 20.69
C TYR A 68 -5.86 -0.83 21.59
N ILE A 69 -6.43 -2.03 21.53
CA ILE A 69 -7.46 -2.47 22.49
C ILE A 69 -6.87 -2.52 23.89
N VAL A 70 -5.70 -3.13 24.07
CA VAL A 70 -5.00 -3.16 25.37
C VAL A 70 -4.71 -1.74 25.86
N PHE A 71 -4.17 -0.89 24.99
CA PHE A 71 -3.92 0.51 25.32
C PHE A 71 -5.20 1.26 25.71
N ALA A 72 -6.30 1.06 24.97
CA ALA A 72 -7.60 1.65 25.28
C ALA A 72 -8.16 1.16 26.62
N LEU A 73 -8.03 -0.13 26.95
CA LEU A 73 -8.44 -0.70 28.22
C LEU A 73 -7.61 -0.16 29.39
N LEU A 74 -6.29 -0.12 29.24
CA LEU A 74 -5.37 0.46 30.25
C LEU A 74 -5.63 1.95 30.43
N PHE A 75 -5.82 2.68 29.34
CA PHE A 75 -6.17 4.10 29.37
C PHE A 75 -7.53 4.31 30.01
N TYR A 76 -8.53 3.48 29.71
CA TYR A 76 -9.86 3.56 30.33
C TYR A 76 -9.82 3.30 31.84
N ALA A 77 -9.09 2.26 32.26
CA ALA A 77 -8.89 1.94 33.66
C ALA A 77 -8.19 3.10 34.40
N LYS A 78 -7.16 3.68 33.79
CA LYS A 78 -6.42 4.82 34.35
C LYS A 78 -7.23 6.12 34.27
N SER A 79 -8.03 6.33 33.22
CA SER A 79 -8.86 7.52 33.04
C SER A 79 -9.97 7.56 34.05
N ARG A 80 -10.56 6.43 34.44
CA ARG A 80 -11.52 6.38 35.57
C ARG A 80 -10.91 6.86 36.88
N LYS A 81 -9.64 6.52 37.12
CA LYS A 81 -8.89 6.97 38.31
C LYS A 81 -8.53 8.46 38.25
N LEU A 82 -8.26 8.98 37.05
CA LEU A 82 -7.90 10.40 36.81
C LEU A 82 -9.11 11.32 36.58
N GLU A 83 -10.28 10.80 36.21
CA GLU A 83 -11.54 11.55 36.11
C GLU A 83 -12.01 12.02 37.47
N ALA A 84 -11.80 11.20 38.52
CA ALA A 84 -11.95 11.64 39.91
C ALA A 84 -11.06 12.86 40.26
N SER A 85 -9.98 13.07 39.49
CA SER A 85 -9.01 14.18 39.61
C SER A 85 -9.21 15.28 38.55
N LYS A 86 -10.22 15.20 37.65
CA LYS A 86 -10.42 16.10 36.48
C LYS A 86 -9.20 16.28 35.56
N GLN A 87 -8.25 15.35 35.59
CA GLN A 87 -6.92 15.58 35.00
C GLN A 87 -6.79 15.09 33.55
N VAL A 88 -7.80 14.40 33.00
CA VAL A 88 -7.78 13.87 31.63
C VAL A 88 -8.35 14.89 30.65
N SER A 89 -7.55 15.33 29.67
CA SER A 89 -8.00 16.31 28.69
C SER A 89 -8.97 15.70 27.66
N LYS A 90 -9.94 16.50 27.20
CA LYS A 90 -10.87 16.11 26.12
C LYS A 90 -10.12 15.74 24.83
N GLN A 91 -8.97 16.36 24.56
CA GLN A 91 -8.12 16.02 23.42
C GLN A 91 -7.55 14.60 23.51
N GLN A 92 -7.11 14.14 24.69
CA GLN A 92 -6.55 12.79 24.85
C GLN A 92 -7.59 11.70 24.55
N LYS A 93 -8.85 11.90 24.94
CA LYS A 93 -9.95 10.96 24.65
C LYS A 93 -10.29 10.92 23.15
N LEU A 94 -10.29 12.07 22.47
CA LEU A 94 -10.52 12.16 21.03
C LEU A 94 -9.40 11.49 20.22
N MET A 95 -8.14 11.68 20.62
CA MET A 95 -7.01 11.00 19.99
C MET A 95 -7.08 9.48 20.17
N LEU A 96 -7.47 8.99 21.35
CA LEU A 96 -7.65 7.56 21.58
C LEU A 96 -8.75 6.98 20.66
N LEU A 97 -9.90 7.65 20.58
CA LEU A 97 -11.01 7.22 19.73
C LEU A 97 -10.61 7.21 18.25
N GLN A 98 -9.89 8.24 17.81
CA GLN A 98 -9.36 8.32 16.45
C GLN A 98 -8.47 7.11 16.12
N VAL A 99 -7.47 6.83 16.96
CA VAL A 99 -6.49 5.78 16.69
C VAL A 99 -7.16 4.40 16.72
N PHE A 100 -8.14 4.21 17.59
CA PHE A 100 -8.99 3.02 17.60
C PHE A 100 -9.76 2.83 16.28
N ILE A 101 -10.42 3.88 15.78
CA ILE A 101 -11.14 3.85 14.49
C ILE A 101 -10.19 3.56 13.33
N ILE A 102 -9.02 4.21 13.30
CA ILE A 102 -7.99 3.98 12.27
C ILE A 102 -7.53 2.51 12.28
N SER A 103 -7.29 1.96 13.46
CA SER A 103 -6.87 0.56 13.60
C SER A 103 -7.94 -0.42 13.10
N MET A 104 -9.24 -0.12 13.33
CA MET A 104 -10.34 -0.94 12.82
C MET A 104 -10.47 -0.86 11.31
N LEU A 105 -10.35 0.34 10.73
CA LEU A 105 -10.34 0.52 9.28
C LEU A 105 -9.15 -0.19 8.63
N ASN A 106 -7.98 -0.18 9.28
CA ASN A 106 -6.79 -0.88 8.81
C ASN A 106 -7.00 -2.40 8.81
N PHE A 107 -7.58 -2.95 9.88
CA PHE A 107 -7.93 -4.36 9.95
C PHE A 107 -8.89 -4.79 8.82
N VAL A 108 -9.94 -4.01 8.57
CA VAL A 108 -10.89 -4.28 7.48
C VAL A 108 -10.19 -4.25 6.12
N THR A 109 -9.34 -3.25 5.90
CA THR A 109 -8.61 -3.07 4.64
C THR A 109 -7.65 -4.24 4.38
N CYS A 110 -6.82 -4.60 5.36
CA CYS A 110 -5.92 -5.76 5.26
C CYS A 110 -6.70 -7.06 5.05
N SER A 111 -7.82 -7.25 5.74
CA SER A 111 -8.66 -8.45 5.57
C SER A 111 -9.21 -8.56 4.15
N VAL A 112 -9.67 -7.44 3.57
CA VAL A 112 -10.13 -7.42 2.18
C VAL A 112 -8.96 -7.72 1.22
N TYR A 113 -7.78 -7.14 1.43
CA TYR A 113 -6.60 -7.42 0.60
C TYR A 113 -6.17 -8.89 0.63
N VAL A 114 -6.10 -9.50 1.82
CA VAL A 114 -5.79 -10.93 1.96
C VAL A 114 -6.87 -11.77 1.29
N SER A 115 -8.15 -11.38 1.38
CA SER A 115 -9.23 -12.10 0.69
C SER A 115 -9.10 -12.06 -0.83
N MET A 116 -8.54 -10.99 -1.41
CA MET A 116 -8.32 -10.89 -2.86
C MET A 116 -7.37 -11.96 -3.41
N MET A 117 -6.50 -12.53 -2.56
CA MET A 117 -5.59 -13.62 -2.94
C MET A 117 -6.31 -14.95 -3.19
N TYR A 118 -7.52 -15.13 -2.64
CA TYR A 118 -8.27 -16.39 -2.69
C TYR A 118 -9.61 -16.28 -3.43
N ILE A 119 -10.19 -15.09 -3.47
CA ILE A 119 -11.53 -14.83 -4.01
C ILE A 119 -11.48 -13.56 -4.86
N VAL A 120 -12.10 -13.56 -6.04
CA VAL A 120 -12.27 -12.36 -6.85
C VAL A 120 -13.26 -11.41 -6.16
N PRO A 121 -12.82 -10.26 -5.62
CA PRO A 121 -13.71 -9.38 -4.86
C PRO A 121 -14.61 -8.60 -5.80
N SER A 122 -15.79 -8.21 -5.30
CA SER A 122 -16.66 -7.28 -6.02
C SER A 122 -16.01 -5.90 -6.15
N LYS A 123 -16.30 -5.18 -7.25
CA LYS A 123 -15.76 -3.83 -7.48
C LYS A 123 -16.07 -2.86 -6.34
N ILE A 124 -17.24 -2.99 -5.71
CA ILE A 124 -17.66 -2.17 -4.57
C ILE A 124 -16.71 -2.38 -3.38
N LEU A 125 -16.36 -3.63 -3.09
CA LEU A 125 -15.47 -3.98 -2.00
C LEU A 125 -14.06 -3.40 -2.22
N ILE A 126 -13.57 -3.44 -3.47
CA ILE A 126 -12.27 -2.87 -3.85
C ILE A 126 -12.28 -1.36 -3.62
N HIS A 127 -13.28 -0.63 -4.13
CA HIS A 127 -13.38 0.82 -3.92
C HIS A 127 -13.48 1.20 -2.44
N PHE A 128 -14.23 0.43 -1.65
CA PHE A 128 -14.34 0.64 -0.22
C PHE A 128 -12.99 0.43 0.49
N ALA A 129 -12.26 -0.65 0.19
CA ALA A 129 -10.95 -0.90 0.75
C ALA A 129 -9.93 0.20 0.38
N THR A 130 -9.92 0.64 -0.88
CA THR A 130 -9.05 1.76 -1.31
C THR A 130 -9.41 3.07 -0.60
N PHE A 131 -10.70 3.33 -0.40
CA PHE A 131 -11.17 4.51 0.34
C PHE A 131 -10.71 4.45 1.80
N CYS A 132 -10.92 3.32 2.49
CA CYS A 132 -10.46 3.10 3.87
C CYS A 132 -8.93 3.26 4.00
N TRP A 133 -8.17 2.68 3.07
CA TRP A 133 -6.71 2.82 2.99
C TRP A 133 -6.27 4.29 2.91
N LEU A 134 -6.87 5.06 2.00
CA LEU A 134 -6.53 6.48 1.85
C LEU A 134 -6.81 7.27 3.13
N HIS A 135 -7.92 6.95 3.81
CA HIS A 135 -8.33 7.66 5.02
C HIS A 135 -7.41 7.39 6.21
N ILE A 136 -6.86 6.19 6.32
CA ILE A 136 -5.88 5.83 7.37
C ILE A 136 -4.66 6.76 7.34
N HIS A 137 -4.15 7.07 6.14
CA HIS A 137 -2.99 7.95 5.96
C HIS A 137 -3.36 9.44 5.86
N GLY A 138 -4.57 9.77 5.40
CA GLY A 138 -4.99 11.15 5.15
C GLY A 138 -5.61 11.88 6.34
N PHE A 139 -6.18 11.16 7.31
CA PHE A 139 -6.86 11.78 8.47
C PHE A 139 -5.95 12.36 9.58
N PRO A 140 -4.74 11.82 9.87
CA PRO A 140 -3.93 12.35 10.97
C PRO A 140 -3.64 13.87 10.88
N PRO A 141 -3.28 14.45 9.72
CA PRO A 141 -3.08 15.90 9.59
C PRO A 141 -4.36 16.71 9.81
N VAL A 142 -5.50 16.21 9.32
CA VAL A 142 -6.81 16.87 9.48
C VAL A 142 -7.19 16.93 10.95
N ILE A 143 -6.97 15.85 11.69
CA ILE A 143 -7.30 15.80 13.11
C ILE A 143 -6.36 16.66 13.94
N TYR A 144 -5.07 16.70 13.62
CA TYR A 144 -4.15 17.63 14.24
C TYR A 144 -4.55 19.09 14.00
N LEU A 145 -4.94 19.44 12.78
CA LEU A 145 -5.45 20.78 12.45
C LEU A 145 -6.81 21.08 13.08
N ALA A 146 -7.68 20.11 13.34
CA ALA A 146 -8.99 20.35 13.91
C ALA A 146 -9.00 20.40 15.45
N PHE A 147 -8.13 19.62 16.12
CA PHE A 147 -8.24 19.39 17.56
C PHE A 147 -6.98 19.73 18.37
N ASN A 148 -5.86 20.06 17.74
CA ASN A 148 -4.64 20.48 18.45
C ASN A 148 -4.45 22.01 18.35
N PRO A 149 -4.82 22.78 19.38
CA PRO A 149 -4.74 24.24 19.35
C PRO A 149 -3.31 24.78 19.19
N THR A 150 -2.30 24.02 19.64
CA THR A 150 -0.89 24.37 19.44
C THR A 150 -0.54 24.31 17.95
N ILE A 151 -0.84 23.17 17.30
CA ILE A 151 -0.59 22.97 15.87
C ILE A 151 -1.40 23.96 15.01
N GLN A 152 -2.63 24.26 15.40
CA GLN A 152 -3.44 25.28 14.72
C GLN A 152 -2.80 26.65 14.74
N LYS A 153 -2.23 27.06 15.88
CA LYS A 153 -1.59 28.36 16.04
C LYS A 153 -0.36 28.47 15.15
N ASP A 154 0.46 27.43 15.14
CA ASP A 154 1.67 27.35 14.31
C ASP A 154 1.32 27.32 12.81
N ALA A 155 0.34 26.50 12.42
CA ALA A 155 -0.15 26.43 11.04
C ALA A 155 -0.69 27.77 10.54
N LYS A 156 -1.50 28.47 11.35
CA LYS A 156 -1.99 29.82 11.02
C LYS A 156 -0.83 30.80 10.88
N GLN A 157 0.15 30.77 11.78
CA GLN A 157 1.30 31.67 11.74
C GLN A 157 2.15 31.47 10.48
N MET A 158 2.38 30.21 10.07
CA MET A 158 3.05 29.89 8.80
C MET A 158 2.22 30.35 7.60
N TRP A 159 0.90 30.11 7.59
CA TRP A 159 0.04 30.57 6.51
C TRP A 159 0.08 32.10 6.33
N PHE A 160 0.02 32.84 7.44
CA PHE A 160 0.12 34.30 7.42
C PHE A 160 1.52 34.83 7.08
N SER A 161 2.60 34.07 7.34
CA SER A 161 3.95 34.48 6.94
C SER A 161 4.16 34.29 5.43
N VAL A 162 3.62 33.21 4.85
CA VAL A 162 3.61 32.98 3.39
C VAL A 162 2.79 34.08 2.68
N LEU A 163 1.58 34.37 3.15
CA LEU A 163 0.74 35.43 2.57
C LEU A 163 1.42 36.81 2.63
N ARG A 164 2.15 37.11 3.71
CA ARG A 164 2.92 38.36 3.85
C ARG A 164 4.12 38.40 2.89
N ARG A 165 4.83 37.28 2.68
CA ARG A 165 5.90 37.17 1.67
C ARG A 165 5.38 37.38 0.25
N CYS A 166 4.24 36.80 -0.11
CA CYS A 166 3.60 37.01 -1.41
C CYS A 166 3.20 38.48 -1.61
N LYS A 167 2.58 39.12 -0.60
CA LYS A 167 2.21 40.55 -0.69
C LYS A 167 3.43 41.47 -0.79
N GLY A 168 4.53 41.17 -0.08
CA GLY A 168 5.77 41.94 -0.11
C GLY A 168 6.44 41.98 -1.49
N GLN A 169 6.46 40.85 -2.22
CA GLN A 169 7.02 40.78 -3.57
C GLN A 169 6.20 41.58 -4.62
N THR A 170 4.89 41.72 -4.42
CA THR A 170 4.06 42.58 -5.29
C THR A 170 4.35 44.07 -5.15
N LYS A 171 4.90 44.52 -4.00
CA LYS A 171 5.24 45.93 -3.79
C LYS A 171 6.60 46.31 -4.38
N THR A 172 7.57 45.40 -4.41
CA THR A 172 8.90 45.66 -4.99
C THR A 172 8.95 45.54 -6.51
N LYS A 173 7.98 44.89 -7.16
CA LYS A 173 7.88 44.84 -8.63
C LYS A 173 7.13 46.03 -9.28
N LYS A 174 6.66 46.98 -8.48
CA LYS A 174 5.89 48.17 -8.92
C LYS A 174 6.65 49.50 -8.74
N SER A 175 7.93 49.45 -8.39
CA SER A 175 8.83 50.61 -8.38
C SER A 175 9.82 50.54 -9.53
#